data_AF-A0A078GKF7-F1
#
_entry.id   AF-A0A078GKF7-F1
#
_cell.length_a   1.000
_cell.length_b   1.000
_cell.length_c   1.000
_cell.angle_alpha   90.00
_cell.angle_beta   90.00
_cell.angle_gamma   90.00
#
_symmetry.space_group_name_H-M   'P 1'
#
loop_
_entity.id
_entity.type
_entity.pdbx_description
1 polymer ?
#
loop_
_entity_poly.entity_id
_entity_poly.type
_entity_poly.pdbx_seq_one_letter_code
_entity_poly.pdbx_strand_id
1 'polypeptide(L)'
;MEPAHTAAKDNMVKHNKTDFKVPLLMDNFRNFLPNLKLPLVSKLPSLNLFNVPASLKGLKAAGAKLGQDVLRCNNVSEIVAVNHQTGLPARCMKF
;
A
#
# COMPACT_ATOMS: atom_id res chain seq x y z
N MET A 1 -30.88 17.71 14.76
CA MET A 1 -30.73 16.41 14.09
C MET A 1 -29.25 16.08 14.19
N GLU A 2 -28.88 15.25 15.17
CA GLU A 2 -27.50 14.89 15.47
C GLU A 2 -26.96 13.89 14.41
N PRO A 3 -25.69 13.97 13.99
CA PRO A 3 -25.14 13.06 12.99
C PRO A 3 -24.91 11.68 13.61
N ALA A 4 -25.47 10.65 12.98
CA ALA A 4 -25.24 9.27 13.37
C ALA A 4 -23.77 8.90 13.13
N HIS A 5 -22.97 8.85 14.19
CA HIS A 5 -21.71 8.11 14.19
C HIS A 5 -22.07 6.64 13.94
N THR A 6 -21.94 6.16 12.71
CA THR A 6 -22.04 4.73 12.39
C THR A 6 -21.02 4.01 13.24
N ALA A 7 -21.49 3.43 14.34
CA ALA A 7 -20.70 2.63 15.25
C ALA A 7 -20.15 1.43 14.47
N ALA A 8 -18.88 1.53 14.06
CA ALA A 8 -18.11 0.41 13.50
C ALA A 8 -17.81 -0.68 14.54
N LYS A 9 -18.56 -0.73 15.64
CA LYS A 9 -18.37 -1.66 16.75
C LYS A 9 -18.72 -3.09 16.37
N ASP A 10 -19.68 -3.25 15.44
CA ASP A 10 -20.13 -4.55 14.93
C ASP A 10 -19.63 -4.86 13.51
N ASN A 11 -18.83 -3.97 12.93
CA ASN A 11 -18.19 -4.19 11.63
C ASN A 11 -16.91 -5.05 11.80
N MET A 12 -17.02 -6.15 12.55
CA MET A 12 -16.01 -7.20 12.53
C MET A 12 -16.17 -7.97 11.24
N VAL A 13 -15.53 -7.49 10.17
CA VAL A 13 -15.23 -8.36 9.03
C VAL A 13 -14.44 -9.53 9.62
N LYS A 14 -15.05 -10.72 9.65
CA LYS A 14 -14.35 -11.95 10.02
C LYS A 14 -13.29 -12.18 8.95
N HIS A 15 -12.10 -11.63 9.16
CA HIS A 15 -10.98 -11.86 8.28
C HIS A 15 -10.61 -13.33 8.39
N ASN A 16 -10.92 -14.11 7.36
CA ASN A 16 -10.45 -15.47 7.31
C ASN A 16 -8.94 -15.42 7.13
N LYS A 17 -8.21 -16.13 8.01
CA LYS A 17 -6.75 -16.13 8.02
C LYS A 17 -6.16 -16.56 6.68
N THR A 18 -6.88 -17.35 5.90
CA THR A 18 -6.48 -17.75 4.55
C THR A 18 -6.45 -16.61 3.55
N ASP A 19 -7.23 -15.54 3.77
CA ASP A 19 -7.39 -14.45 2.80
C ASP A 19 -6.19 -13.49 2.81
N PHE A 20 -5.43 -13.48 3.91
CA PHE A 20 -4.29 -12.58 4.11
C PHE A 20 -2.99 -13.30 4.48
N LYS A 21 -3.05 -14.58 4.88
CA LYS A 21 -1.85 -15.37 5.12
C LYS A 21 -1.33 -15.88 3.79
N VAL A 22 -0.29 -15.22 3.28
CA VAL A 22 0.48 -15.71 2.15
C VAL A 22 1.06 -17.09 2.53
N PRO A 23 0.73 -18.18 1.81
CA PRO A 23 1.34 -19.47 2.05
C PRO A 23 2.84 -19.34 1.82
N LEU A 24 3.61 -19.51 2.89
CA LEU A 24 5.05 -19.62 2.75
C LEU A 24 5.34 -20.92 2.01
N LEU A 25 6.20 -20.88 1.01
CA LEU A 25 6.78 -22.10 0.43
C LEU A 25 7.52 -22.82 1.57
N MET A 26 7.11 -24.05 1.85
CA MET A 26 7.80 -24.91 2.83
C MET A 26 9.19 -25.30 2.32
N ASP A 27 9.34 -25.33 1.00
CA ASP A 27 10.58 -25.63 0.29
C ASP A 27 11.39 -24.37 -0.03
N ASN A 28 12.70 -24.55 -0.19
CA ASN A 28 13.58 -23.46 -0.61
C ASN A 28 13.18 -22.97 -2.01
N PHE A 29 12.73 -21.70 -2.09
CA PHE A 29 12.26 -21.10 -3.33
C PHE A 29 13.27 -21.15 -4.49
N ARG A 30 14.57 -21.19 -4.17
CA ARG A 30 15.65 -21.23 -5.18
C ARG A 30 15.55 -22.45 -6.09
N ASN A 31 14.97 -23.54 -5.61
CA ASN A 31 14.76 -24.77 -6.38
C ASN A 31 13.79 -24.59 -7.55
N PHE A 32 12.95 -23.54 -7.51
CA PHE A 32 12.03 -23.19 -8.59
C PHE A 32 12.64 -22.20 -9.59
N LEU A 33 13.86 -21.71 -9.34
CA LEU A 33 14.53 -20.77 -10.23
C LEU A 33 15.37 -21.50 -11.28
N PRO A 34 15.40 -21.00 -12.53
CA PRO A 34 16.34 -21.50 -13.52
C PRO A 34 17.78 -21.31 -13.01
N ASN A 35 18.58 -22.38 -13.06
CA ASN A 35 19.96 -22.41 -12.56
C ASN A 35 20.13 -21.99 -11.10
N LEU A 36 19.10 -22.13 -10.27
CA LEU A 36 19.09 -21.74 -8.85
C LEU A 36 19.40 -20.25 -8.61
N LYS A 37 19.24 -19.40 -9.64
CA LYS A 37 19.58 -17.98 -9.63
C LYS A 37 18.39 -17.12 -10.00
N LEU A 38 18.26 -15.99 -9.33
CA LEU A 38 17.30 -14.96 -9.72
C LEU A 38 17.68 -14.38 -11.08
N PRO A 39 16.69 -13.96 -11.89
CA PRO A 39 16.98 -13.23 -13.12
C PRO A 39 17.67 -11.90 -12.79
N LEU A 40 18.37 -11.35 -13.78
CA LEU A 40 18.94 -10.00 -13.66
C LEU A 40 17.84 -9.01 -13.25
N VAL A 41 18.21 -7.98 -12.50
CA VAL A 41 17.27 -6.94 -12.00
C VAL A 41 16.38 -6.36 -13.10
N SER A 42 16.91 -6.17 -14.31
CA SER A 42 16.14 -5.67 -15.47
C SER A 42 15.07 -6.63 -16.00
N LYS A 43 15.15 -7.91 -15.64
CA LYS A 43 14.25 -8.99 -16.05
C LYS A 43 13.40 -9.54 -14.90
N LEU A 44 13.47 -8.93 -13.71
CA LEU A 44 12.61 -9.31 -12.61
C LEU A 44 11.15 -8.95 -12.94
N PRO A 45 10.21 -9.90 -12.80
CA PRO A 45 8.79 -9.58 -12.88
C PRO A 45 8.41 -8.72 -11.68
N SER A 46 8.06 -7.46 -11.93
CA SER A 46 7.59 -6.54 -10.89
C SER A 46 6.21 -6.00 -11.20
N LEU A 47 5.43 -5.77 -10.15
CA LEU A 47 4.09 -5.20 -10.20
C LEU A 47 4.08 -3.84 -9.49
N ASN A 48 3.23 -2.92 -9.93
CA ASN A 48 2.94 -1.69 -9.20
C ASN A 48 1.80 -1.90 -8.17
N LEU A 49 1.44 -0.84 -7.45
CA LEU A 49 0.36 -0.86 -6.44
C LEU A 49 -1.02 -1.22 -7.01
N PHE A 50 -1.20 -1.17 -8.33
CA PHE A 50 -2.42 -1.54 -9.04
C PHE A 50 -2.34 -2.95 -9.64
N ASN A 51 -1.36 -3.76 -9.23
CA ASN A 51 -1.11 -5.10 -9.77
C ASN A 51 -0.88 -5.13 -11.29
N VAL A 52 -0.36 -4.03 -11.86
CA VAL A 52 0.00 -3.94 -13.28
C VAL A 52 1.50 -4.20 -13.46
N PRO A 53 1.93 -4.95 -14.51
CA PRO A 53 3.34 -5.11 -14.84
C PRO A 53 4.07 -3.78 -14.95
N ALA A 54 5.18 -3.67 -14.23
CA ALA A 54 6.02 -2.47 -14.21
C ALA A 54 7.50 -2.89 -14.18
N SER A 55 8.39 -2.00 -14.60
CA SER A 55 9.84 -2.20 -14.43
C SER A 55 10.31 -1.63 -13.09
N LEU A 56 11.34 -2.22 -12.48
CA LEU A 56 11.95 -1.69 -11.26
C LEU A 56 12.47 -0.25 -11.43
N LYS A 57 12.97 0.11 -12.62
CA LYS A 57 13.36 1.49 -12.95
C LYS A 57 12.15 2.43 -12.92
N GLY A 58 11.03 2.00 -13.50
CA GLY A 58 9.76 2.74 -13.47
C GLY A 58 9.22 2.90 -12.05
N LEU A 59 9.25 1.83 -11.26
CA LEU A 59 8.83 1.87 -9.84
C LEU A 59 9.71 2.81 -9.01
N LYS A 60 11.04 2.79 -9.21
CA LYS A 60 11.95 3.73 -8.56
C LYS A 60 11.62 5.19 -8.91
N ALA A 61 11.37 5.47 -10.19
CA ALA A 61 11.02 6.81 -10.65
C ALA A 61 9.65 7.29 -10.11
N ALA A 62 8.65 6.40 -10.10
CA ALA A 62 7.33 6.67 -9.53
C ALA A 62 7.43 6.92 -8.01
N GLY A 63 8.15 6.06 -7.28
CA GLY A 63 8.38 6.21 -5.84
C GLY A 63 9.06 7.52 -5.46
N ALA A 64 10.02 7.98 -6.28
CA ALA A 64 10.67 9.28 -6.08
C ALA A 64 9.70 10.47 -6.23
N LYS A 65 8.61 10.31 -6.97
CA LYS A 65 7.55 11.32 -7.13
C LYS A 65 6.47 11.22 -6.05
N LEU A 66 6.23 10.04 -5.47
CA LEU A 66 5.21 9.85 -4.43
C LEU A 66 5.36 10.83 -3.26
N GLY A 67 6.59 11.18 -2.88
CA GLY A 67 6.83 12.14 -1.80
C GLY A 67 6.32 13.56 -2.08
N GLN A 68 6.04 13.92 -3.34
CA GLN A 68 5.49 15.22 -3.72
C GLN A 68 3.99 15.31 -3.45
N ASP A 69 3.29 14.17 -3.47
CA ASP A 69 1.84 14.09 -3.25
C ASP A 69 1.47 13.77 -1.78
N VAL A 70 2.46 13.72 -0.89
CA VAL A 70 2.28 13.40 0.53
C VAL A 70 2.35 14.66 1.39
N LEU A 71 1.22 15.02 2.02
CA LEU A 71 1.20 16.03 3.08
C LEU A 71 1.93 15.51 4.32
N ARG A 72 3.03 16.17 4.69
CA ARG A 72 3.83 15.83 5.87
C ARG A 72 3.30 16.52 7.12
N CYS A 73 2.25 15.96 7.71
CA CYS A 73 1.71 16.46 8.98
C CYS A 73 2.55 16.00 10.17
N ASN A 74 2.55 16.79 11.25
CA ASN A 74 3.10 16.34 12.51
C ASN A 74 2.22 15.23 13.10
N ASN A 75 2.71 14.00 13.10
CA ASN A 75 1.95 12.83 13.57
C ASN A 75 1.60 12.84 15.08
N VAL A 76 2.11 13.81 15.84
CA VAL A 76 1.79 14.00 17.26
C VAL A 76 0.70 15.04 17.47
N SER A 77 0.62 16.08 16.64
CA SER A 77 -0.26 17.24 16.87
C SER A 77 -1.23 17.56 15.73
N GLU A 78 -1.15 16.86 14.60
CA GLU A 78 -1.88 17.17 13.39
C GLU A 78 -2.43 15.91 12.70
N ILE A 79 -3.53 16.11 11.97
CA ILE A 79 -4.18 15.12 11.09
C ILE A 79 -4.31 15.67 9.67
N VAL A 80 -4.35 14.78 8.68
CA VAL A 80 -4.64 15.16 7.29
C VAL A 80 -6.13 15.46 7.15
N ALA A 81 -6.47 16.70 6.82
CA ALA A 81 -7.82 17.08 6.39
C ALA A 81 -7.95 16.92 4.87
N VAL A 82 -9.06 16.32 4.44
CA VAL A 82 -9.37 16.07 3.03
C VAL A 82 -10.38 17.08 2.49
N ASN A 83 -10.34 17.33 1.19
CA ASN A 83 -11.41 18.05 0.50
C ASN A 83 -12.66 17.16 0.46
N HIS A 84 -13.80 17.70 0.90
CA HIS A 84 -15.04 16.93 1.04
C HIS A 84 -15.69 16.55 -0.31
N GLN A 85 -15.36 17.25 -1.40
CA GLN A 85 -15.88 16.98 -2.73
C GLN A 85 -15.01 15.99 -3.50
N THR A 86 -13.67 16.09 -3.38
CA THR A 86 -12.74 15.29 -4.18
C THR A 86 -12.11 14.13 -3.41
N GLY A 87 -12.19 14.13 -2.08
CA GLY A 87 -11.51 13.15 -1.21
C GLY A 87 -9.98 13.30 -1.17
N LEU A 88 -9.41 14.28 -1.87
CA LEU A 88 -7.97 14.49 -1.92
C LEU A 88 -7.44 15.14 -0.63
N PRO A 89 -6.22 14.79 -0.18
CA PRO A 89 -5.55 15.48 0.91
C PRO A 89 -5.44 16.97 0.62
N ALA A 90 -5.93 17.83 1.53
CA ALA A 90 -5.98 19.28 1.33
C ALA A 90 -4.98 20.04 2.22
N ARG A 91 -4.95 19.72 3.53
CA ARG A 91 -4.04 20.38 4.50
C ARG A 91 -3.85 19.54 5.76
N CYS A 92 -2.85 19.89 6.56
CA CYS A 92 -2.74 19.41 7.94
C CYS A 92 -3.62 20.29 8.85
N MET A 93 -4.32 19.66 9.79
CA MET A 93 -5.19 20.32 10.76
C MET A 93 -4.83 19.83 12.15
N LYS A 94 -4.71 20.74 13.12
CA LYS A 94 -4.44 20.36 14.51
C LYS A 94 -5.67 19.72 15.14
N PHE A 95 -5.44 18.88 16.15
CA PHE A 95 -6.49 18.40 17.04
C PHE A 95 -7.17 19.57 17.78
#